data_AF-A0A4R5PJB4-F1
#
_entry.id   AF-A0A4R5PJB4-F1
#
_cell.length_a   1.000
_cell.length_b   1.000
_cell.length_c   1.000
_cell.angle_alpha   90.00
_cell.angle_beta   90.00
_cell.angle_gamma   90.00
#
_symmetry.space_group_name_H-M   'P 1'
#
loop_
_entity.id
_entity.type
_entity.pdbx_description
1 polymer ?
#
loop_
_entity_poly.entity_id
_entity_poly.type
_entity_poly.pdbx_seq_one_letter_code
_entity_poly.pdbx_strand_id
1 'polypeptide(L)'
;MEYVIAESVPKPARGYITPSKKYELSNADDIGGEITDDEGDKLVILFQSCPHLNGGNWIRVTECDEPALIAGMGAHGLPPSGFLAGLTAEQQSAALAYDGPECDAALATETFGDLDDYIRKGDFIQTYTGLKAWPMDLRPEEVCIEDIAHSLAMQCRYAGHCQKFYCPTPEQRILTEDLRWVPAGDLREGDGLLAFDEEPVRIGAFGKNRRRMKHAVVKTAMPVKRRVIRLVMSDGSEVCSSFEHPWLVATKSSGNQKWVTAGRISEDIKLGRKRYIHKFFSPWEERTSKESGWLAGVYDGEGHLSIVNRRGTQLGVAQKPGVVLSKIEELLKEYEYSNYRYTQTGAKGSGVITLQTQGGFRQIAAMLGSIRPLRLLGKFTDGLVSGEFDKQMQSDGNPLEIVSARDEGVQWVAGIETSSKTYFCEGFGAHNSVAEHSVLMARYLAARGGNGPALAALMHDAAEAYLVDIPRPVKHSLPQYRELEDRVLAVINAKYGIGHYTSVKDADNRIIADEIAQNMTPMDWHGGHYEPLGVTLRFWTPEEAEREFLIAFREFGGVA
;
A
#
# COMPACT_ATOMS: atom_id res chain seq x y z
N MET A 1 27.86 -8.31 -3.12
CA MET A 1 28.39 -7.40 -2.07
C MET A 1 29.75 -7.94 -1.70
N GLU A 2 30.77 -7.10 -1.54
CA GLU A 2 31.86 -7.44 -0.61
C GLU A 2 31.33 -7.26 0.82
N TYR A 3 31.86 -7.98 1.81
CA TYR A 3 32.66 -7.38 2.90
C TYR A 3 33.07 -8.37 4.01
N VAL A 4 34.32 -8.19 4.46
CA VAL A 4 35.00 -8.67 5.70
C VAL A 4 35.38 -10.16 5.80
N ILE A 5 36.63 -10.34 6.24
CA ILE A 5 37.43 -11.57 6.38
C ILE A 5 37.56 -11.90 7.87
N ALA A 6 37.58 -13.18 8.23
CA ALA A 6 38.17 -13.67 9.49
C ALA A 6 39.50 -14.37 9.18
N GLU A 7 40.53 -14.16 10.01
CA GLU A 7 41.92 -14.42 9.63
C GLU A 7 42.39 -15.88 9.79
N SER A 8 43.18 -16.32 8.80
CA SER A 8 44.28 -17.30 8.90
C SER A 8 43.99 -18.81 9.12
N VAL A 9 43.84 -19.55 8.02
CA VAL A 9 44.31 -20.96 7.87
C VAL A 9 44.87 -21.14 6.44
N PRO A 10 46.00 -21.85 6.20
CA PRO A 10 46.73 -21.79 4.93
C PRO A 10 46.17 -22.65 3.78
N LYS A 11 46.47 -22.22 2.54
CA LYS A 11 46.28 -22.95 1.27
C LYS A 11 47.05 -24.29 1.20
N PRO A 12 46.71 -25.21 0.27
CA PRO A 12 45.39 -25.50 -0.29
C PRO A 12 45.08 -27.02 -0.38
N ALA A 13 43.80 -27.40 -0.39
CA ALA A 13 43.34 -28.74 -0.79
C ALA A 13 42.03 -28.64 -1.60
N ARG A 14 41.65 -29.73 -2.28
CA ARG A 14 40.51 -29.80 -3.23
C ARG A 14 39.13 -29.78 -2.53
N GLY A 15 38.13 -29.30 -3.26
CA GLY A 15 36.72 -29.70 -3.09
C GLY A 15 35.97 -29.14 -1.90
N TYR A 16 35.74 -27.82 -1.88
CA TYR A 16 34.95 -27.15 -0.85
C TYR A 16 33.84 -26.30 -1.47
N ILE A 17 32.63 -26.35 -0.89
CA ILE A 17 31.65 -25.27 -1.07
C ILE A 17 32.27 -24.01 -0.48
N THR A 18 32.62 -23.04 -1.34
CA THR A 18 33.28 -21.82 -0.86
C THR A 18 32.25 -20.81 -0.36
N PRO A 19 32.45 -20.17 0.81
CA PRO A 19 31.54 -19.13 1.34
C PRO A 19 31.34 -17.91 0.43
N SER A 20 32.10 -17.82 -0.67
CA SER A 20 32.08 -16.75 -1.67
C SER A 20 31.12 -16.96 -2.84
N LYS A 21 30.57 -18.16 -3.04
CA LYS A 21 29.64 -18.48 -4.15
C LYS A 21 28.18 -18.52 -3.69
N LYS A 22 27.23 -18.33 -4.62
CA LYS A 22 25.79 -18.46 -4.36
C LYS A 22 25.25 -19.75 -4.96
N TYR A 23 24.41 -20.43 -4.20
CA TYR A 23 23.87 -21.74 -4.57
C TYR A 23 22.33 -21.72 -4.54
N GLU A 24 21.69 -22.21 -5.60
CA GLU A 24 20.24 -22.47 -5.64
C GLU A 24 19.97 -23.97 -5.51
N LEU A 25 19.11 -24.36 -4.56
CA LEU A 25 18.68 -25.73 -4.34
C LEU A 25 17.46 -26.06 -5.22
N SER A 26 17.49 -27.23 -5.87
CA SER A 26 16.46 -27.72 -6.78
C SER A 26 16.25 -29.23 -6.60
N ASN A 27 15.06 -29.72 -6.97
CA ASN A 27 14.69 -31.16 -6.94
C ASN A 27 14.98 -31.87 -5.59
N ALA A 28 14.75 -31.19 -4.46
CA ALA A 28 14.97 -31.76 -3.14
C ALA A 28 13.85 -32.72 -2.71
N ASP A 29 14.20 -33.83 -2.08
CA ASP A 29 13.32 -34.81 -1.44
C ASP A 29 13.88 -35.25 -0.06
N ASP A 30 13.27 -36.27 0.57
CA ASP A 30 13.64 -36.74 1.91
C ASP A 30 15.04 -37.38 1.99
N ILE A 31 15.76 -37.55 0.86
CA ILE A 31 17.09 -38.21 0.80
C ILE A 31 18.18 -37.36 0.14
N GLY A 32 17.85 -36.33 -0.66
CA GLY A 32 18.86 -35.43 -1.22
C GLY A 32 18.29 -34.27 -2.05
N GLY A 33 19.16 -33.60 -2.80
CA GLY A 33 18.79 -32.54 -3.75
C GLY A 33 19.97 -32.04 -4.60
N GLU A 34 19.69 -31.31 -5.68
CA GLU A 34 20.70 -30.69 -6.55
C GLU A 34 20.89 -29.22 -6.18
N ILE A 35 22.11 -28.81 -5.81
CA ILE A 35 22.50 -27.40 -5.82
C ILE A 35 23.19 -27.05 -7.13
N THR A 36 22.90 -25.87 -7.66
CA THR A 36 23.64 -25.26 -8.79
C THR A 36 24.24 -23.95 -8.32
N ASP A 37 25.50 -23.68 -8.67
CA ASP A 37 26.16 -22.42 -8.33
C ASP A 37 25.89 -21.30 -9.34
N ASP A 38 26.39 -20.10 -9.04
CA ASP A 38 26.22 -18.91 -9.86
C ASP A 38 27.04 -18.88 -11.17
N GLU A 39 27.88 -19.90 -11.42
CA GLU A 39 28.58 -20.13 -12.69
C GLU A 39 27.92 -21.24 -13.54
N GLY A 40 27.00 -22.01 -12.93
CA GLY A 40 26.20 -23.07 -13.58
C GLY A 40 26.68 -24.49 -13.28
N ASP A 41 27.68 -24.66 -12.40
CA ASP A 41 28.19 -25.96 -12.00
C ASP A 41 27.24 -26.65 -11.01
N LYS A 42 27.05 -27.96 -11.19
CA LYS A 42 26.07 -28.76 -10.46
C LYS A 42 26.73 -29.66 -9.41
N LEU A 43 26.18 -29.63 -8.20
CA LEU A 43 26.60 -30.44 -7.05
C LEU A 43 25.38 -31.18 -6.48
N VAL A 44 25.51 -32.48 -6.22
CA VAL A 44 24.45 -33.30 -5.63
C VAL A 44 24.69 -33.45 -4.14
N ILE A 45 23.67 -33.16 -3.33
CA ILE A 45 23.71 -33.26 -1.86
C ILE A 45 22.89 -34.48 -1.41
N LEU A 46 23.40 -35.21 -0.43
CA LEU A 46 22.68 -36.27 0.28
C LEU A 46 22.39 -35.85 1.72
N PHE A 47 21.18 -36.10 2.19
CA PHE A 47 20.79 -35.91 3.58
C PHE A 47 21.07 -37.20 4.36
N GLN A 48 21.78 -37.13 5.48
CA GLN A 48 22.18 -38.32 6.23
C GLN A 48 21.98 -38.12 7.75
N SER A 49 20.99 -38.81 8.31
CA SER A 49 20.75 -38.79 9.76
C SER A 49 21.87 -39.51 10.50
N CYS A 50 22.75 -38.77 11.18
CA CYS A 50 23.86 -39.35 11.94
C CYS A 50 23.43 -39.67 13.39
N PRO A 51 23.34 -40.96 13.81
CA PRO A 51 22.83 -41.33 15.13
C PRO A 51 23.75 -40.94 16.31
N HIS A 52 24.95 -40.42 16.04
CA HIS A 52 25.87 -39.91 17.06
C HIS A 52 25.75 -38.40 17.30
N LEU A 53 24.95 -37.68 16.51
CA LEU A 53 24.76 -36.23 16.61
C LEU A 53 23.32 -35.86 17.02
N ASN A 54 22.97 -36.21 18.27
CA ASN A 54 21.80 -35.72 19.05
C ASN A 54 20.48 -35.47 18.29
N GLY A 55 20.11 -36.35 17.35
CA GLY A 55 18.77 -36.37 16.73
C GLY A 55 18.44 -35.23 15.75
N GLY A 56 19.42 -34.40 15.38
CA GLY A 56 19.26 -33.40 14.30
C GLY A 56 19.34 -34.03 12.90
N ASN A 57 18.83 -33.32 11.90
CA ASN A 57 19.02 -33.66 10.48
C ASN A 57 20.27 -32.95 9.96
N TRP A 58 21.28 -33.71 9.53
CA TRP A 58 22.59 -33.18 9.15
C TRP A 58 22.85 -33.34 7.65
N ILE A 59 23.49 -32.34 7.04
CA ILE A 59 23.91 -32.38 5.64
C ILE A 59 25.37 -32.86 5.56
N ARG A 60 25.64 -33.86 4.71
CA ARG A 60 27.01 -34.22 4.30
C ARG A 60 27.17 -33.95 2.81
N VAL A 61 27.90 -32.89 2.46
CA VAL A 61 28.26 -32.61 1.06
C VAL A 61 29.43 -33.49 0.67
N THR A 62 29.34 -34.18 -0.47
CA THR A 62 30.44 -34.96 -1.05
C THR A 62 30.57 -34.59 -2.52
N GLU A 63 31.73 -34.09 -2.92
CA GLU A 63 32.04 -33.79 -4.32
C GLU A 63 32.30 -35.10 -5.08
N CYS A 64 31.62 -35.32 -6.20
CA CYS A 64 31.81 -36.49 -7.06
C CYS A 64 31.83 -36.10 -8.53
N ASP A 65 32.99 -36.30 -9.18
CA ASP A 65 33.19 -36.04 -10.61
C ASP A 65 32.40 -36.99 -11.53
N GLU A 66 31.82 -38.09 -11.01
CA GLU A 66 30.94 -38.99 -11.76
C GLU A 66 29.63 -39.30 -11.00
N PRO A 67 28.43 -39.06 -11.59
CA PRO A 67 27.14 -39.30 -10.94
C PRO A 67 26.82 -40.77 -10.59
N ALA A 68 27.61 -41.73 -11.09
CA ALA A 68 27.29 -43.15 -11.04
C ALA A 68 27.51 -43.83 -9.66
N LEU A 69 28.14 -43.14 -8.70
CA LEU A 69 28.57 -43.71 -7.41
C LEU A 69 27.69 -43.34 -6.20
N ILE A 70 26.54 -42.67 -6.45
CA ILE A 70 25.62 -42.19 -5.40
C ILE A 70 24.75 -43.32 -4.79
N ALA A 71 24.70 -44.49 -5.42
CA ALA A 71 23.82 -45.60 -5.03
C ALA A 71 24.44 -46.56 -3.99
N GLY A 72 24.66 -46.08 -2.76
CA GLY A 72 25.19 -46.93 -1.66
C GLY A 72 24.70 -46.62 -0.24
N MET A 73 24.14 -45.43 0.03
CA MET A 73 23.92 -44.95 1.41
C MET A 73 22.45 -44.76 1.80
N GLY A 74 21.64 -45.81 1.63
CA GLY A 74 20.37 -45.92 2.38
C GLY A 74 20.63 -46.47 3.79
N ALA A 75 19.94 -45.94 4.81
CA ALA A 75 20.15 -46.31 6.23
C ALA A 75 19.92 -47.81 6.57
N HIS A 76 19.42 -48.61 5.61
CA HIS A 76 19.22 -50.05 5.72
C HIS A 76 19.78 -50.85 4.52
N GLY A 77 20.96 -50.49 4.01
CA GLY A 77 21.86 -51.42 3.31
C GLY A 77 21.41 -52.04 1.98
N LEU A 78 20.32 -51.57 1.37
CA LEU A 78 19.88 -51.96 0.03
C LEU A 78 19.33 -50.74 -0.73
N PRO A 79 19.65 -50.56 -2.03
CA PRO A 79 19.12 -49.48 -2.84
C PRO A 79 17.62 -49.69 -3.17
N PRO A 80 16.85 -48.62 -3.44
CA PRO A 80 15.43 -48.73 -3.80
C PRO A 80 15.21 -49.63 -5.02
N SER A 81 14.17 -50.47 -4.97
CA SER A 81 13.93 -51.55 -5.95
C SER A 81 13.74 -51.11 -7.40
N GLY A 82 13.44 -49.83 -7.65
CA GLY A 82 13.35 -49.26 -9.00
C GLY A 82 14.70 -48.86 -9.63
N PHE A 83 15.76 -48.67 -8.83
CA PHE A 83 16.99 -48.03 -9.31
C PHE A 83 17.91 -48.99 -10.08
N LEU A 84 18.00 -50.25 -9.64
CA LEU A 84 18.86 -51.27 -10.28
C LEU A 84 18.40 -51.63 -11.70
N ALA A 85 17.13 -51.42 -12.05
CA ALA A 85 16.53 -51.82 -13.33
C ALA A 85 17.09 -51.09 -14.56
N GLY A 86 17.79 -49.96 -14.37
CA GLY A 86 18.43 -49.18 -15.44
C GLY A 86 19.94 -49.40 -15.62
N LEU A 87 20.57 -50.23 -14.77
CA LEU A 87 22.03 -50.39 -14.71
C LEU A 87 22.51 -51.68 -15.41
N THR A 88 23.74 -51.68 -15.91
CA THR A 88 24.38 -52.89 -16.47
C THR A 88 24.79 -53.86 -15.37
N ALA A 89 24.98 -55.14 -15.71
CA ALA A 89 25.35 -56.17 -14.74
C ALA A 89 26.67 -55.87 -13.99
N GLU A 90 27.64 -55.22 -14.66
CA GLU A 90 28.90 -54.79 -14.03
C GLU A 90 28.67 -53.65 -13.03
N GLN A 91 27.80 -52.69 -13.35
CA GLN A 91 27.44 -51.57 -12.46
C GLN A 91 26.69 -52.08 -11.21
N GLN A 92 25.76 -53.03 -11.38
CA GLN A 92 25.06 -53.68 -10.26
C GLN A 92 26.04 -54.43 -9.34
N SER A 93 27.03 -55.11 -9.91
CA SER A 93 28.02 -55.88 -9.14
C SER A 93 29.05 -54.98 -8.43
N ALA A 94 29.34 -53.79 -8.97
CA ALA A 94 30.22 -52.82 -8.32
C ALA A 94 29.53 -52.15 -7.11
N ALA A 95 28.25 -51.78 -7.24
CA ALA A 95 27.47 -51.17 -6.16
C ALA A 95 27.30 -52.11 -4.95
N LEU A 96 27.18 -53.42 -5.19
CA LEU A 96 27.06 -54.44 -4.13
C LEU A 96 28.40 -54.83 -3.46
N ALA A 97 29.54 -54.37 -3.99
CA ALA A 97 30.88 -54.70 -3.49
C ALA A 97 31.58 -53.53 -2.77
N TYR A 98 30.87 -52.42 -2.54
CA TYR A 98 31.41 -51.21 -1.95
C TYR A 98 31.13 -51.14 -0.44
N ASP A 99 32.12 -51.54 0.38
CA ASP A 99 32.03 -51.50 1.85
C ASP A 99 32.16 -50.09 2.46
N GLY A 100 32.28 -49.05 1.63
CA GLY A 100 32.43 -47.65 2.05
C GLY A 100 33.82 -47.29 2.61
N PRO A 101 34.17 -46.00 2.68
CA PRO A 101 35.31 -45.56 3.47
C PRO A 101 34.94 -45.61 4.96
N GLU A 102 35.84 -46.11 5.81
CA GLU A 102 35.72 -45.92 7.25
C GLU A 102 35.58 -44.41 7.54
N CYS A 103 34.67 -44.06 8.45
CA CYS A 103 34.36 -42.67 8.75
C CYS A 103 35.51 -42.06 9.56
N ASP A 104 36.52 -41.53 8.85
CA ASP A 104 37.62 -40.80 9.47
C ASP A 104 37.06 -39.55 10.17
N ALA A 105 37.07 -39.59 11.51
CA ALA A 105 36.49 -38.56 12.35
C ALA A 105 37.15 -37.18 12.15
N ALA A 106 38.33 -37.12 11.52
CA ALA A 106 39.00 -35.88 11.16
C ALA A 106 38.40 -35.17 9.93
N LEU A 107 37.63 -35.87 9.08
CA LEU A 107 36.95 -35.30 7.91
C LEU A 107 35.51 -34.82 8.20
N ALA A 108 35.00 -35.03 9.41
CA ALA A 108 33.67 -34.60 9.83
C ALA A 108 33.64 -33.16 10.39
N THR A 109 34.61 -32.31 10.04
CA THR A 109 34.86 -31.02 10.72
C THR A 109 34.12 -29.81 10.14
N GLU A 110 33.44 -29.93 9.00
CA GLU A 110 32.56 -28.89 8.46
C GLU A 110 31.10 -29.36 8.44
N THR A 111 30.53 -29.48 9.64
CA THR A 111 29.09 -29.57 9.83
C THR A 111 28.47 -28.20 9.55
N PHE A 112 27.80 -28.06 8.40
CA PHE A 112 26.81 -27.01 8.20
C PHE A 112 25.64 -27.22 9.18
N GLY A 113 24.95 -26.14 9.53
CA GLY A 113 23.98 -26.07 10.64
C GLY A 113 22.74 -26.96 10.49
N ASP A 114 21.83 -26.85 11.45
CA ASP A 114 20.62 -27.69 11.49
C ASP A 114 19.76 -27.45 10.23
N LEU A 115 19.14 -28.50 9.68
CA LEU A 115 18.36 -28.40 8.46
C LEU A 115 17.19 -27.40 8.58
N ASP A 116 16.68 -27.27 9.80
CA ASP A 116 15.62 -26.31 10.19
C ASP A 116 16.03 -24.83 10.00
N ASP A 117 17.33 -24.50 9.96
CA ASP A 117 17.81 -23.14 9.68
C ASP A 117 17.64 -22.76 8.19
N TYR A 118 17.47 -23.75 7.31
CA TYR A 118 17.32 -23.57 5.85
C TYR A 118 15.86 -23.63 5.38
N ILE A 119 14.96 -24.24 6.15
CA ILE A 119 13.53 -24.39 5.78
C ILE A 119 12.71 -23.19 6.30
N ARG A 120 12.27 -22.31 5.39
CA ARG A 120 11.44 -21.14 5.73
C ARG A 120 10.07 -21.56 6.27
N LYS A 121 9.59 -20.87 7.30
CA LYS A 121 8.23 -21.08 7.86
C LYS A 121 7.28 -20.01 7.31
N GLY A 122 6.17 -20.45 6.71
CA GLY A 122 5.14 -19.58 6.14
C GLY A 122 5.48 -18.97 4.76
N ASP A 123 4.61 -18.09 4.28
CA ASP A 123 4.76 -17.37 3.01
C ASP A 123 5.46 -16.00 3.19
N PHE A 124 6.01 -15.46 2.10
CA PHE A 124 6.60 -14.12 2.08
C PHE A 124 5.62 -13.03 1.66
N ILE A 125 5.86 -11.82 2.16
CA ILE A 125 5.34 -10.56 1.62
C ILE A 125 6.44 -9.84 0.83
N GLN A 126 6.04 -9.01 -0.13
CA GLN A 126 6.95 -8.10 -0.82
C GLN A 126 6.94 -6.74 -0.11
N THR A 127 8.12 -6.22 0.24
CA THR A 127 8.27 -4.90 0.88
C THR A 127 8.28 -3.76 -0.14
N TYR A 128 8.31 -2.50 0.32
CA TYR A 128 8.31 -1.31 -0.52
C TYR A 128 9.55 -1.20 -1.43
N THR A 129 10.74 -1.53 -0.91
CA THR A 129 11.99 -1.64 -1.67
C THR A 129 12.03 -2.88 -2.59
N GLY A 130 11.09 -3.80 -2.41
CA GLY A 130 10.94 -5.02 -3.21
C GLY A 130 11.64 -6.25 -2.65
N LEU A 131 12.11 -6.22 -1.40
CA LEU A 131 12.61 -7.41 -0.70
C LEU A 131 11.48 -8.41 -0.46
N LYS A 132 11.84 -9.68 -0.31
CA LYS A 132 10.95 -10.71 0.25
C LYS A 132 11.22 -10.78 1.74
N ALA A 133 10.17 -10.65 2.55
CA ALA A 133 10.22 -10.83 3.99
C ALA A 133 9.22 -11.91 4.38
N TRP A 134 9.61 -12.87 5.21
CA TRP A 134 8.70 -13.90 5.74
C TRP A 134 8.29 -13.50 7.16
N PRO A 135 7.09 -12.94 7.43
CA PRO A 135 6.78 -12.44 8.76
C PRO A 135 6.81 -13.52 9.84
N MET A 136 6.55 -14.78 9.47
CA MET A 136 6.58 -15.96 10.34
C MET A 136 7.99 -16.48 10.68
N ASP A 137 9.00 -16.08 9.90
CA ASP A 137 10.40 -16.52 9.93
C ASP A 137 11.32 -15.39 9.41
N LEU A 138 11.20 -14.19 10.00
CA LEU A 138 11.88 -12.99 9.50
C LEU A 138 13.38 -13.06 9.82
N ARG A 139 14.23 -12.71 8.85
CA ARG A 139 15.70 -12.76 9.00
C ARG A 139 16.34 -11.37 8.89
N PRO A 140 17.51 -11.11 9.52
CA PRO A 140 18.13 -9.77 9.52
C PRO A 140 18.41 -9.21 8.11
N GLU A 141 18.73 -10.05 7.13
CA GLU A 141 18.95 -9.65 5.74
C GLU A 141 17.68 -9.14 5.02
N GLU A 142 16.49 -9.41 5.56
CA GLU A 142 15.18 -9.04 5.00
C GLU A 142 14.61 -7.77 5.62
N VAL A 143 15.21 -7.30 6.71
CA VAL A 143 14.83 -6.07 7.41
C VAL A 143 15.47 -4.87 6.70
N CYS A 144 14.70 -3.83 6.39
CA CYS A 144 15.18 -2.62 5.72
C CYS A 144 14.57 -1.38 6.37
N ILE A 145 15.40 -0.36 6.63
CA ILE A 145 14.96 0.80 7.40
C ILE A 145 14.04 1.71 6.56
N GLU A 146 14.27 1.78 5.25
CA GLU A 146 13.37 2.43 4.30
C GLU A 146 12.00 1.74 4.26
N ASP A 147 11.95 0.40 4.32
CA ASP A 147 10.69 -0.36 4.36
C ASP A 147 9.93 -0.12 5.67
N ILE A 148 10.63 -0.11 6.81
CA ILE A 148 10.03 0.20 8.12
C ILE A 148 9.49 1.63 8.14
N ALA A 149 10.33 2.60 7.77
CA ALA A 149 9.94 4.01 7.78
C ALA A 149 8.75 4.28 6.84
N HIS A 150 8.73 3.67 5.66
CA HIS A 150 7.64 3.80 4.69
C HIS A 150 6.34 3.13 5.16
N SER A 151 6.42 1.90 5.70
CA SER A 151 5.24 1.15 6.15
C SER A 151 4.58 1.85 7.35
N LEU A 152 5.36 2.21 8.37
CA LEU A 152 4.87 3.00 9.52
C LEU A 152 4.31 4.35 9.04
N ALA A 153 4.97 5.00 8.08
CA ALA A 153 4.48 6.28 7.56
C ALA A 153 3.05 6.18 7.01
N MET A 154 2.65 5.03 6.46
CA MET A 154 1.37 4.81 5.76
C MET A 154 0.23 4.23 6.63
N GLN A 155 0.47 3.92 7.91
CA GLN A 155 -0.52 3.29 8.80
C GLN A 155 -1.49 4.32 9.43
N CYS A 156 -2.35 3.90 10.38
CA CYS A 156 -3.32 4.76 11.10
C CYS A 156 -3.33 4.43 12.61
N ARG A 157 -3.05 5.40 13.51
CA ARG A 157 -3.10 5.16 14.97
C ARG A 157 -4.52 4.81 15.41
N TYR A 158 -4.64 4.08 16.51
CA TYR A 158 -5.92 3.65 17.09
C TYR A 158 -6.84 2.93 16.07
N ALA A 159 -6.25 2.15 15.15
CA ALA A 159 -6.95 1.53 14.01
C ALA A 159 -7.78 2.51 13.14
N GLY A 160 -7.41 3.80 13.14
CA GLY A 160 -8.12 4.86 12.42
C GLY A 160 -9.22 5.57 13.21
N HIS A 161 -9.21 5.53 14.55
CA HIS A 161 -10.23 6.20 15.38
C HIS A 161 -9.87 7.63 15.87
N CYS A 162 -8.84 8.25 15.29
CA CYS A 162 -8.36 9.62 15.59
C CYS A 162 -9.33 10.74 15.15
N GLN A 163 -9.10 11.96 15.64
CA GLN A 163 -9.86 13.17 15.26
C GLN A 163 -9.25 14.01 14.13
N LYS A 164 -7.92 14.02 13.96
CA LYS A 164 -7.21 14.98 13.09
C LYS A 164 -6.45 14.31 11.95
N PHE A 165 -6.57 14.92 10.78
CA PHE A 165 -6.16 14.43 9.46
C PHE A 165 -5.73 15.59 8.54
N TYR A 166 -5.19 15.33 7.34
CA TYR A 166 -4.77 16.38 6.39
C TYR A 166 -5.97 17.09 5.76
N CYS A 167 -5.80 18.34 5.31
CA CYS A 167 -6.93 19.25 5.12
C CYS A 167 -6.84 20.13 3.83
N PRO A 168 -7.89 20.25 3.01
CA PRO A 168 -8.07 21.37 2.08
C PRO A 168 -8.57 22.64 2.81
N THR A 169 -8.53 23.83 2.20
CA THR A 169 -9.18 25.02 2.80
C THR A 169 -10.71 24.89 2.79
N PRO A 170 -11.46 25.55 3.69
CA PRO A 170 -12.90 25.31 3.87
C PRO A 170 -13.75 25.60 2.62
N GLU A 171 -13.26 26.47 1.73
CA GLU A 171 -13.94 26.90 0.51
C GLU A 171 -13.77 25.89 -0.64
N GLN A 172 -12.78 25.00 -0.55
CA GLN A 172 -12.51 23.97 -1.55
C GLN A 172 -13.64 22.94 -1.56
N ARG A 173 -14.18 22.62 -2.73
CA ARG A 173 -15.35 21.76 -2.84
C ARG A 173 -14.95 20.30 -3.02
N ILE A 174 -15.61 19.43 -2.27
CA ILE A 174 -15.47 17.98 -2.34
C ILE A 174 -16.70 17.38 -3.01
N LEU A 175 -16.50 16.33 -3.81
CA LEU A 175 -17.56 15.65 -4.54
C LEU A 175 -18.29 14.63 -3.66
N THR A 176 -19.55 14.93 -3.37
CA THR A 176 -20.47 14.08 -2.61
C THR A 176 -20.99 12.88 -3.43
N GLU A 177 -21.57 11.89 -2.75
CA GLU A 177 -22.17 10.70 -3.37
C GLU A 177 -23.34 11.05 -4.32
N ASP A 178 -24.04 12.16 -4.05
CA ASP A 178 -25.17 12.65 -4.85
C ASP A 178 -24.72 13.64 -5.94
N LEU A 179 -23.41 13.67 -6.26
CA LEU A 179 -22.82 14.48 -7.32
C LEU A 179 -22.97 15.99 -7.10
N ARG A 180 -22.95 16.47 -5.86
CA ARG A 180 -22.78 17.90 -5.52
C ARG A 180 -21.33 18.22 -5.16
N TRP A 181 -20.92 19.44 -5.48
CA TRP A 181 -19.65 20.03 -5.07
C TRP A 181 -19.86 20.87 -3.82
N VAL A 182 -19.67 20.27 -2.64
CA VAL A 182 -19.94 20.89 -1.33
C VAL A 182 -18.63 21.42 -0.75
N PRO A 183 -18.57 22.68 -0.26
CA PRO A 183 -17.38 23.21 0.40
C PRO A 183 -16.94 22.31 1.57
N ALA A 184 -15.64 22.09 1.70
CA ALA A 184 -15.07 21.21 2.72
C ALA A 184 -15.42 21.67 4.15
N GLY A 185 -15.60 22.98 4.36
CA GLY A 185 -16.06 23.53 5.64
C GLY A 185 -17.53 23.27 5.98
N ASP A 186 -18.36 22.90 5.00
CA ASP A 186 -19.79 22.64 5.16
C ASP A 186 -20.11 21.16 5.37
N LEU A 187 -19.19 20.26 5.00
CA LEU A 187 -19.31 18.81 5.19
C LEU A 187 -19.36 18.42 6.67
N ARG A 188 -20.07 17.34 6.97
CA ARG A 188 -20.35 16.83 8.31
C ARG A 188 -20.17 15.33 8.38
N GLU A 189 -19.95 14.82 9.60
CA GLU A 189 -19.97 13.38 9.87
C GLU A 189 -21.26 12.75 9.34
N GLY A 190 -21.12 11.64 8.60
CA GLY A 190 -22.22 10.94 7.94
C GLY A 190 -22.45 11.31 6.48
N ASP A 191 -21.92 12.45 5.98
CA ASP A 191 -22.11 12.84 4.58
C ASP A 191 -21.42 11.84 3.62
N GLY A 192 -22.17 11.35 2.63
CA GLY A 192 -21.67 10.44 1.60
C GLY A 192 -20.84 11.15 0.53
N LEU A 193 -19.74 10.53 0.11
CA LEU A 193 -18.73 11.05 -0.81
C LEU A 193 -18.47 10.10 -1.98
N LEU A 194 -18.11 10.68 -3.13
CA LEU A 194 -17.47 9.94 -4.21
C LEU A 194 -15.96 9.90 -3.98
N ALA A 195 -15.44 8.69 -3.75
CA ALA A 195 -14.04 8.41 -3.47
C ALA A 195 -13.45 7.40 -4.47
N PHE A 196 -12.26 6.88 -4.19
CA PHE A 196 -11.58 5.90 -5.03
C PHE A 196 -10.64 4.97 -4.26
N ASP A 197 -10.06 3.99 -4.94
CA ASP A 197 -9.08 3.08 -4.32
C ASP A 197 -7.78 3.79 -3.95
N GLU A 198 -7.41 3.66 -2.67
CA GLU A 198 -6.17 4.18 -2.07
C GLU A 198 -4.91 3.68 -2.77
N GLU A 199 -4.91 2.43 -3.24
CA GLU A 199 -3.86 1.83 -4.08
C GLU A 199 -4.42 1.27 -5.41
N PRO A 200 -3.65 1.31 -6.51
CA PRO A 200 -4.16 0.89 -7.81
C PRO A 200 -3.97 -0.63 -8.01
N VAL A 201 -5.05 -1.33 -8.33
CA VAL A 201 -5.02 -2.76 -8.62
C VAL A 201 -4.44 -3.01 -10.03
N ARG A 202 -3.54 -3.98 -10.16
CA ARG A 202 -2.97 -4.41 -11.44
C ARG A 202 -3.90 -5.44 -12.12
N ILE A 203 -4.47 -5.08 -13.27
CA ILE A 203 -5.49 -5.91 -13.95
C ILE A 203 -4.89 -6.61 -15.18
N GLY A 204 -4.66 -7.92 -15.06
CA GLY A 204 -4.14 -8.80 -16.12
C GLY A 204 -2.61 -8.93 -16.15
N ALA A 205 -2.10 -9.97 -16.82
CA ALA A 205 -0.66 -10.32 -16.83
C ALA A 205 0.26 -9.19 -17.33
N PHE A 206 -0.19 -8.39 -18.30
CA PHE A 206 0.48 -7.18 -18.79
C PHE A 206 -0.24 -5.89 -18.31
N GLY A 207 -0.91 -5.98 -17.17
CA GLY A 207 -1.87 -4.98 -16.70
C GLY A 207 -1.26 -3.62 -16.36
N LYS A 208 -1.94 -2.56 -16.81
CA LYS A 208 -1.77 -1.20 -16.27
C LYS A 208 -2.38 -1.13 -14.87
N ASN A 209 -1.74 -0.40 -13.96
CA ASN A 209 -2.27 -0.06 -12.64
C ASN A 209 -3.54 0.78 -12.77
N ARG A 210 -4.65 0.42 -12.08
CA ARG A 210 -5.92 1.17 -12.14
C ARG A 210 -6.57 1.29 -10.77
N ARG A 211 -7.10 2.48 -10.48
CA ARG A 211 -7.98 2.74 -9.33
C ARG A 211 -9.44 2.67 -9.79
N ARG A 212 -10.35 2.26 -8.92
CA ARG A 212 -11.80 2.33 -9.15
C ARG A 212 -12.41 3.38 -8.23
N MET A 213 -13.52 3.97 -8.67
CA MET A 213 -14.34 4.88 -7.88
C MET A 213 -15.22 4.06 -6.95
N LYS A 214 -15.44 4.55 -5.73
CA LYS A 214 -16.24 3.87 -4.70
C LYS A 214 -16.96 4.87 -3.80
N HIS A 215 -17.95 4.39 -3.07
CA HIS A 215 -18.57 5.14 -1.98
C HIS A 215 -17.58 5.31 -0.81
N ALA A 216 -17.65 6.46 -0.14
CA ALA A 216 -17.07 6.69 1.17
C ALA A 216 -17.99 7.58 1.99
N VAL A 217 -17.86 7.58 3.32
CA VAL A 217 -18.55 8.54 4.19
C VAL A 217 -17.54 9.42 4.91
N VAL A 218 -17.91 10.68 5.15
CA VAL A 218 -17.21 11.55 6.11
C VAL A 218 -17.35 10.92 7.50
N LYS A 219 -16.22 10.65 8.14
CA LYS A 219 -16.14 10.17 9.52
C LYS A 219 -16.00 11.30 10.52
N THR A 220 -15.23 12.32 10.15
CA THR A 220 -14.94 13.47 10.99
C THR A 220 -14.84 14.71 10.08
N ALA A 221 -15.36 15.86 10.52
CA ALA A 221 -15.18 17.15 9.85
C ALA A 221 -15.05 18.27 10.89
N MET A 222 -13.94 19.04 10.87
CA MET A 222 -13.71 20.14 11.80
C MET A 222 -12.80 21.25 11.25
N PRO A 223 -12.98 22.52 11.68
CA PRO A 223 -12.06 23.60 11.31
C PRO A 223 -10.75 23.55 12.11
N VAL A 224 -9.62 23.57 11.41
CA VAL A 224 -8.26 23.49 11.98
C VAL A 224 -7.40 24.60 11.39
N LYS A 225 -6.39 25.13 12.11
CA LYS A 225 -5.39 26.03 11.50
C LYS A 225 -4.14 25.29 11.04
N ARG A 226 -3.70 25.53 9.80
CA ARG A 226 -2.47 24.98 9.20
C ARG A 226 -1.80 26.00 8.29
N ARG A 227 -0.51 25.79 7.99
CA ARG A 227 0.18 26.49 6.91
C ARG A 227 -0.41 26.00 5.58
N VAL A 228 -0.74 26.91 4.67
CA VAL A 228 -1.49 26.60 3.45
C VAL A 228 -0.65 26.87 2.20
N ILE A 229 -0.72 25.94 1.25
CA ILE A 229 -0.17 26.07 -0.09
C ILE A 229 -1.31 26.12 -1.10
N ARG A 230 -1.29 27.14 -1.97
CA ARG A 230 -2.14 27.25 -3.16
C ARG A 230 -1.39 26.77 -4.39
N LEU A 231 -1.86 25.69 -4.99
CA LEU A 231 -1.41 25.18 -6.28
C LEU A 231 -2.32 25.73 -7.39
N VAL A 232 -1.73 26.16 -8.50
CA VAL A 232 -2.46 26.63 -9.69
C VAL A 232 -2.06 25.76 -10.88
N MET A 233 -3.05 25.26 -11.60
CA MET A 233 -2.90 24.36 -12.74
C MET A 233 -2.96 25.14 -14.06
N SER A 234 -2.48 24.52 -15.14
CA SER A 234 -2.36 25.14 -16.47
C SER A 234 -3.70 25.51 -17.14
N ASP A 235 -4.82 24.97 -16.67
CA ASP A 235 -6.17 25.35 -17.10
C ASP A 235 -6.75 26.53 -16.30
N GLY A 236 -5.99 27.07 -15.35
CA GLY A 236 -6.44 28.12 -14.43
C GLY A 236 -7.21 27.62 -13.21
N SER A 237 -7.46 26.30 -13.09
CA SER A 237 -8.00 25.74 -11.84
C SER A 237 -6.96 25.77 -10.73
N GLU A 238 -7.41 25.82 -9.49
CA GLU A 238 -6.54 25.93 -8.32
C GLU A 238 -7.03 25.01 -7.21
N VAL A 239 -6.09 24.53 -6.40
CA VAL A 239 -6.36 23.86 -5.13
C VAL A 239 -5.60 24.52 -4.01
N CYS A 240 -6.25 24.66 -2.86
CA CYS A 240 -5.68 25.29 -1.68
C CYS A 240 -5.78 24.32 -0.52
N SER A 241 -4.65 23.97 0.10
CA SER A 241 -4.62 22.92 1.11
C SER A 241 -3.53 23.16 2.13
N SER A 242 -3.53 22.42 3.24
CA SER A 242 -2.40 22.43 4.15
C SER A 242 -1.11 22.04 3.41
N PHE A 243 0.05 22.51 3.89
CA PHE A 243 1.37 22.20 3.34
C PHE A 243 1.59 20.68 3.25
N GLU A 244 1.01 19.99 4.21
CA GLU A 244 1.05 18.55 4.40
C GLU A 244 0.09 17.81 3.44
N HIS A 245 -0.88 18.46 2.81
CA HIS A 245 -1.92 17.72 2.08
C HIS A 245 -1.38 16.95 0.86
N PRO A 246 -1.57 15.61 0.78
CA PRO A 246 -1.09 14.78 -0.32
C PRO A 246 -2.01 14.88 -1.55
N TRP A 247 -1.43 15.16 -2.71
CA TRP A 247 -2.13 15.23 -3.99
C TRP A 247 -1.68 14.10 -4.93
N LEU A 248 -2.62 13.53 -5.68
CA LEU A 248 -2.38 12.43 -6.61
C LEU A 248 -1.76 12.92 -7.94
N VAL A 249 -0.44 13.17 -7.93
CA VAL A 249 0.30 13.69 -9.09
C VAL A 249 0.60 12.63 -10.15
N ALA A 250 0.67 13.05 -11.41
CA ALA A 250 1.09 12.25 -12.55
C ALA A 250 2.62 12.30 -12.71
N THR A 251 3.26 11.14 -12.90
CA THR A 251 4.74 11.07 -13.03
C THR A 251 5.24 11.32 -14.45
N LYS A 252 4.44 10.98 -15.47
CA LYS A 252 4.71 11.11 -16.92
C LYS A 252 3.37 11.20 -17.68
N SER A 253 3.43 11.44 -18.99
CA SER A 253 2.29 11.29 -19.91
C SER A 253 1.70 9.86 -19.96
N SER A 254 2.35 8.86 -19.36
CA SER A 254 1.91 7.47 -19.34
C SER A 254 0.75 7.17 -18.36
N GLY A 255 0.31 8.15 -17.57
CA GLY A 255 -0.81 8.01 -16.63
C GLY A 255 -0.49 7.31 -15.32
N ASN A 256 0.80 7.09 -15.01
CA ASN A 256 1.21 6.59 -13.69
C ASN A 256 1.04 7.69 -12.64
N GLN A 257 0.41 7.34 -11.52
CA GLN A 257 0.05 8.24 -10.43
C GLN A 257 0.86 7.92 -9.18
N LYS A 258 1.16 8.93 -8.36
CA LYS A 258 1.71 8.78 -7.02
C LYS A 258 1.25 9.90 -6.11
N TRP A 259 1.30 9.68 -4.80
CA TRP A 259 1.09 10.75 -3.82
C TRP A 259 2.34 11.66 -3.75
N VAL A 260 2.12 12.97 -3.65
CA VAL A 260 3.12 13.99 -3.30
C VAL A 260 2.42 15.14 -2.57
N THR A 261 3.00 15.60 -1.47
CA THR A 261 2.49 16.71 -0.64
C THR A 261 2.48 18.06 -1.37
N ALA A 262 1.52 18.93 -1.02
CA ALA A 262 1.44 20.30 -1.56
C ALA A 262 2.72 21.12 -1.29
N GLY A 263 3.33 20.93 -0.12
CA GLY A 263 4.61 21.51 0.28
C GLY A 263 5.75 21.05 -0.61
N ARG A 264 5.86 19.74 -0.89
CA ARG A 264 6.89 19.21 -1.78
C ARG A 264 6.69 19.66 -3.23
N ILE A 265 5.44 19.77 -3.69
CA ILE A 265 5.13 20.40 -4.98
C ILE A 265 5.64 21.85 -4.99
N SER A 266 5.40 22.63 -3.94
CA SER A 266 5.91 24.01 -3.84
C SER A 266 7.44 24.09 -3.91
N GLU A 267 8.17 23.19 -3.23
CA GLU A 267 9.63 23.10 -3.33
C GLU A 267 10.10 22.74 -4.75
N ASP A 268 9.48 21.75 -5.39
CA ASP A 268 9.83 21.32 -6.74
C ASP A 268 9.64 22.46 -7.76
N ILE A 269 8.51 23.18 -7.69
CA ILE A 269 8.24 24.34 -8.55
C ILE A 269 9.26 25.47 -8.30
N LYS A 270 9.62 25.75 -7.03
CA LYS A 270 10.67 26.74 -6.68
C LYS A 270 12.05 26.35 -7.24
N LEU A 271 12.34 25.06 -7.35
CA LEU A 271 13.55 24.51 -7.96
C LEU A 271 13.47 24.40 -9.51
N GLY A 272 12.41 24.92 -10.13
CA GLY A 272 12.21 24.86 -11.59
C GLY A 272 11.85 23.48 -12.13
N ARG A 273 11.50 22.51 -11.27
CA ARG A 273 11.06 21.17 -11.67
C ARG A 273 9.58 21.20 -12.04
N LYS A 274 9.21 20.51 -13.11
CA LYS A 274 7.80 20.39 -13.52
C LYS A 274 7.06 19.30 -12.73
N ARG A 275 5.83 19.59 -12.35
CA ARG A 275 4.87 18.66 -11.74
C ARG A 275 3.57 18.68 -12.54
N TYR A 276 2.90 17.54 -12.60
CA TYR A 276 1.67 17.35 -13.36
C TYR A 276 0.62 16.66 -12.49
N ILE A 277 -0.66 16.97 -12.68
CA ILE A 277 -1.76 16.39 -11.90
C ILE A 277 -2.95 16.08 -12.82
N HIS A 278 -3.65 14.98 -12.55
CA HIS A 278 -4.83 14.61 -13.34
C HIS A 278 -6.10 15.24 -12.75
N LYS A 279 -6.91 15.86 -13.62
CA LYS A 279 -8.25 16.31 -13.27
C LYS A 279 -9.26 15.23 -13.65
N PHE A 280 -10.00 14.74 -12.68
CA PHE A 280 -10.96 13.65 -12.85
C PHE A 280 -12.37 14.16 -13.13
N PHE A 281 -12.67 15.37 -12.66
CA PHE A 281 -13.93 16.10 -12.88
C PHE A 281 -13.64 17.60 -12.95
N SER A 282 -14.45 18.36 -13.69
CA SER A 282 -14.54 19.81 -13.52
C SER A 282 -15.76 20.10 -12.64
N PRO A 283 -15.64 20.89 -11.55
CA PRO A 283 -16.79 21.25 -10.73
C PRO A 283 -17.93 21.88 -11.53
N TRP A 284 -19.16 21.54 -11.12
CA TRP A 284 -20.41 22.02 -11.72
C TRP A 284 -21.36 22.53 -10.65
N GLU A 285 -22.31 23.37 -11.04
CA GLU A 285 -23.34 23.93 -10.17
C GLU A 285 -24.71 23.32 -10.44
N GLU A 286 -25.56 23.30 -9.41
CA GLU A 286 -26.96 22.88 -9.52
C GLU A 286 -27.77 23.95 -10.25
N ARG A 287 -28.48 23.55 -11.32
CA ARG A 287 -29.32 24.44 -12.13
C ARG A 287 -30.73 24.44 -11.58
N THR A 288 -31.18 25.58 -11.09
CA THR A 288 -32.49 25.77 -10.42
C THR A 288 -33.52 26.50 -11.27
N SER A 289 -33.29 26.67 -12.57
CA SER A 289 -34.25 27.31 -13.48
C SER A 289 -35.45 26.40 -13.77
N LYS A 290 -36.55 27.01 -14.24
CA LYS A 290 -37.73 26.27 -14.71
C LYS A 290 -37.35 25.31 -15.84
N GLU A 291 -36.44 25.72 -16.71
CA GLU A 291 -35.97 24.99 -17.88
C GLU A 291 -35.14 23.77 -17.48
N SER A 292 -34.24 23.90 -16.48
CA SER A 292 -33.49 22.75 -15.96
C SER A 292 -34.39 21.78 -15.19
N GLY A 293 -35.33 22.29 -14.38
CA GLY A 293 -36.34 21.45 -13.70
C GLY A 293 -37.28 20.72 -14.68
N TRP A 294 -37.66 21.36 -15.79
CA TRP A 294 -38.41 20.71 -16.86
C TRP A 294 -37.58 19.61 -17.54
N LEU A 295 -36.32 19.89 -17.86
CA LEU A 295 -35.42 18.89 -18.45
C LEU A 295 -35.18 17.70 -17.50
N ALA A 296 -35.04 17.97 -16.19
CA ALA A 296 -34.95 16.94 -15.15
C ALA A 296 -36.19 16.04 -15.14
N GLY A 297 -37.39 16.62 -15.12
CA GLY A 297 -38.65 15.88 -15.19
C GLY A 297 -38.81 15.06 -16.48
N VAL A 298 -38.32 15.58 -17.62
CA VAL A 298 -38.27 14.84 -18.89
C VAL A 298 -37.31 13.63 -18.79
N TYR A 299 -36.13 13.79 -18.20
CA TYR A 299 -35.21 12.67 -17.95
C TYR A 299 -35.75 11.66 -16.93
N ASP A 300 -36.51 12.10 -15.93
CA ASP A 300 -37.20 11.20 -15.00
C ASP A 300 -38.39 10.47 -15.64
N GLY A 301 -39.11 11.07 -16.59
CA GLY A 301 -40.22 10.43 -17.30
C GLY A 301 -39.77 9.49 -18.43
N GLU A 302 -38.91 9.97 -19.32
CA GLU A 302 -38.56 9.33 -20.60
C GLU A 302 -37.08 8.92 -20.70
N GLY A 303 -36.28 9.27 -19.69
CA GLY A 303 -34.84 9.00 -19.65
C GLY A 303 -34.47 7.65 -19.03
N HIS A 304 -33.28 7.17 -19.37
CA HIS A 304 -32.68 5.98 -18.78
C HIS A 304 -31.23 6.23 -18.35
N LEU A 305 -30.85 5.62 -17.24
CA LEU A 305 -29.46 5.51 -16.79
C LEU A 305 -29.08 4.03 -16.68
N SER A 306 -27.94 3.66 -17.25
CA SER A 306 -27.32 2.35 -17.14
C SER A 306 -25.90 2.50 -16.58
N ILE A 307 -25.68 1.97 -15.37
CA ILE A 307 -24.39 2.01 -14.67
C ILE A 307 -23.63 0.68 -14.78
N VAL A 308 -24.28 -0.48 -14.66
CA VAL A 308 -23.61 -1.80 -14.55
C VAL A 308 -23.29 -2.49 -15.90
N ASN A 309 -23.28 -1.79 -17.04
CA ASN A 309 -23.13 -2.45 -18.35
C ASN A 309 -21.67 -2.48 -18.90
N ARG A 310 -21.35 -3.54 -19.67
CA ARG A 310 -20.03 -3.80 -20.30
C ARG A 310 -19.57 -2.73 -21.32
N ARG A 311 -20.46 -1.88 -21.81
CA ARG A 311 -20.21 -0.78 -22.77
C ARG A 311 -20.03 0.59 -22.07
N GLY A 312 -19.96 0.63 -20.74
CA GLY A 312 -19.76 1.85 -19.96
C GLY A 312 -21.06 2.50 -19.48
N THR A 313 -20.94 3.60 -18.71
CA THR A 313 -22.14 4.32 -18.20
C THR A 313 -22.87 4.99 -19.36
N GLN A 314 -24.20 4.84 -19.42
CA GLN A 314 -25.03 5.37 -20.50
C GLN A 314 -26.24 6.14 -19.94
N LEU A 315 -26.39 7.38 -20.39
CA LEU A 315 -27.52 8.27 -20.13
C LEU A 315 -28.17 8.64 -21.46
N GLY A 316 -29.50 8.69 -21.51
CA GLY A 316 -30.21 9.15 -22.69
C GLY A 316 -31.72 9.25 -22.49
N VAL A 317 -32.39 9.94 -23.41
CA VAL A 317 -33.84 10.21 -23.37
C VAL A 317 -34.48 9.86 -24.71
N ALA A 318 -35.66 9.23 -24.68
CA ALA A 318 -36.34 8.72 -25.87
C ALA A 318 -37.64 9.50 -26.15
N GLN A 319 -37.72 10.16 -27.30
CA GLN A 319 -38.85 11.03 -27.67
C GLN A 319 -39.13 10.97 -29.18
N LYS A 320 -40.34 11.32 -29.61
CA LYS A 320 -40.70 11.49 -31.03
C LYS A 320 -40.28 12.88 -31.53
N PRO A 321 -39.93 13.03 -32.82
CA PRO A 321 -39.75 14.34 -33.44
C PRO A 321 -40.95 15.26 -33.23
N GLY A 322 -40.72 16.46 -32.70
CA GLY A 322 -41.75 17.42 -32.31
C GLY A 322 -41.23 18.43 -31.29
N VAL A 323 -42.13 19.30 -30.80
CA VAL A 323 -41.76 20.45 -29.95
C VAL A 323 -41.02 20.08 -28.67
N VAL A 324 -41.32 18.93 -28.06
CA VAL A 324 -40.64 18.43 -26.86
C VAL A 324 -39.19 18.05 -27.18
N LEU A 325 -38.97 17.29 -28.25
CA LEU A 325 -37.61 16.91 -28.69
C LEU A 325 -36.78 18.15 -29.01
N SER A 326 -37.32 19.08 -29.80
CA SER A 326 -36.58 20.30 -30.15
C SER A 326 -36.21 21.13 -28.92
N LYS A 327 -37.06 21.16 -27.88
CA LYS A 327 -36.72 21.84 -26.61
C LYS A 327 -35.69 21.07 -25.79
N ILE A 328 -35.67 19.73 -25.83
CA ILE A 328 -34.57 18.93 -25.26
C ILE A 328 -33.25 19.28 -25.95
N GLU A 329 -33.21 19.28 -27.28
CA GLU A 329 -32.02 19.59 -28.08
C GLU A 329 -31.51 21.02 -27.83
N GLU A 330 -32.42 21.99 -27.75
CA GLU A 330 -32.13 23.38 -27.40
C GLU A 330 -31.46 23.49 -26.03
N LEU A 331 -32.06 22.90 -24.98
CA LEU A 331 -31.52 22.96 -23.62
C LEU A 331 -30.24 22.16 -23.44
N LEU A 332 -30.10 21.00 -24.08
CA LEU A 332 -28.85 20.24 -24.09
C LEU A 332 -27.72 21.03 -24.77
N LYS A 333 -28.03 21.82 -25.81
CA LYS A 333 -27.06 22.71 -26.44
C LYS A 333 -26.71 23.91 -25.57
N GLU A 334 -27.72 24.54 -24.94
CA GLU A 334 -27.56 25.66 -24.00
C GLU A 334 -26.70 25.27 -22.78
N TYR A 335 -26.85 24.04 -22.27
CA TYR A 335 -26.11 23.53 -21.11
C TYR A 335 -24.82 22.78 -21.48
N GLU A 336 -24.33 22.93 -22.71
CA GLU A 336 -23.06 22.34 -23.20
C GLU A 336 -23.01 20.79 -23.20
N TYR A 337 -24.17 20.14 -23.15
CA TYR A 337 -24.38 18.70 -23.26
C TYR A 337 -24.77 18.25 -24.69
N SER A 338 -24.39 19.02 -25.71
CA SER A 338 -24.72 18.80 -27.13
C SER A 338 -24.07 17.57 -27.77
N ASN A 339 -23.11 16.93 -27.10
CA ASN A 339 -22.45 15.72 -27.60
C ASN A 339 -23.30 14.46 -27.33
N TYR A 340 -24.35 14.28 -28.13
CA TYR A 340 -25.21 13.10 -28.14
C TYR A 340 -25.33 12.50 -29.54
N ARG A 341 -25.66 11.21 -29.61
CA ARG A 341 -26.02 10.53 -30.85
C ARG A 341 -27.51 10.21 -30.89
N TYR A 342 -28.10 10.26 -32.07
CA TYR A 342 -29.44 9.73 -32.32
C TYR A 342 -29.37 8.21 -32.47
N THR A 343 -30.26 7.51 -31.77
CA THR A 343 -30.40 6.05 -31.88
C THR A 343 -31.88 5.69 -32.01
N GLN A 344 -32.26 5.10 -33.15
CA GLN A 344 -33.63 4.66 -33.37
C GLN A 344 -33.96 3.55 -32.37
N THR A 345 -34.99 3.78 -31.55
CA THR A 345 -35.31 2.93 -30.39
C THR A 345 -36.80 2.64 -30.38
N GLY A 346 -37.18 1.37 -30.25
CA GLY A 346 -38.56 0.91 -30.30
C GLY A 346 -38.88 0.08 -31.54
N ALA A 347 -40.15 -0.32 -31.68
CA ALA A 347 -40.60 -1.15 -32.80
C ALA A 347 -40.42 -0.43 -34.15
N LYS A 348 -40.19 -1.21 -35.21
CA LYS A 348 -40.00 -0.73 -36.59
C LYS A 348 -41.25 0.07 -37.02
N GLY A 349 -41.09 1.37 -37.28
CA GLY A 349 -42.18 2.29 -37.61
C GLY A 349 -42.73 3.15 -36.46
N SER A 350 -42.23 2.99 -35.22
CA SER A 350 -42.69 3.78 -34.05
C SER A 350 -42.39 5.29 -34.13
N GLY A 351 -41.38 5.68 -34.92
CA GLY A 351 -40.92 7.07 -35.07
C GLY A 351 -40.18 7.65 -33.85
N VAL A 352 -39.90 6.84 -32.82
CA VAL A 352 -39.19 7.28 -31.61
C VAL A 352 -37.69 7.27 -31.84
N ILE A 353 -37.00 8.30 -31.35
CA ILE A 353 -35.54 8.41 -31.36
C ILE A 353 -35.02 8.65 -29.95
N THR A 354 -33.87 8.05 -29.62
CA THR A 354 -33.19 8.23 -28.35
C THR A 354 -31.95 9.08 -28.54
N LEU A 355 -31.86 10.17 -27.80
CA LEU A 355 -30.66 11.00 -27.66
C LEU A 355 -29.80 10.38 -26.58
N GLN A 356 -28.66 9.82 -26.97
CA GLN A 356 -27.71 9.16 -26.07
C GLN A 356 -26.44 10.00 -25.93
N THR A 357 -26.16 10.49 -24.71
CA THR A 357 -24.94 11.24 -24.37
C THR A 357 -23.68 10.45 -24.75
N GLN A 358 -22.64 11.12 -25.27
CA GLN A 358 -21.39 10.49 -25.72
C GLN A 358 -20.14 10.89 -24.91
N GLY A 359 -20.16 11.94 -24.08
CA GLY A 359 -19.01 12.38 -23.28
C GLY A 359 -18.61 11.51 -22.08
N GLY A 360 -18.96 10.22 -22.09
CA GLY A 360 -18.58 9.25 -21.07
C GLY A 360 -19.12 9.55 -19.66
N PHE A 361 -18.55 8.89 -18.64
CA PHE A 361 -19.06 9.00 -17.28
C PHE A 361 -18.99 10.42 -16.71
N ARG A 362 -17.94 11.21 -17.00
CA ARG A 362 -17.82 12.58 -16.46
C ARG A 362 -18.93 13.50 -16.93
N GLN A 363 -19.24 13.50 -18.23
CA GLN A 363 -20.34 14.34 -18.75
C GLN A 363 -21.68 13.88 -18.19
N ILE A 364 -21.87 12.57 -18.00
CA ILE A 364 -23.05 12.00 -17.35
C ILE A 364 -23.13 12.44 -15.88
N ALA A 365 -22.04 12.39 -15.12
CA ALA A 365 -21.99 12.83 -13.73
C ALA A 365 -22.25 14.34 -13.60
N ALA A 366 -21.63 15.16 -14.45
CA ALA A 366 -21.86 16.60 -14.48
C ALA A 366 -23.30 16.96 -14.86
N MET A 367 -23.89 16.24 -15.81
CA MET A 367 -25.28 16.40 -16.19
C MET A 367 -26.22 16.00 -15.04
N LEU A 368 -26.09 14.78 -14.50
CA LEU A 368 -26.91 14.31 -13.37
C LEU A 368 -26.78 15.23 -12.15
N GLY A 369 -25.56 15.67 -11.83
CA GLY A 369 -25.28 16.54 -10.70
C GLY A 369 -25.81 17.97 -10.87
N SER A 370 -25.85 18.50 -12.09
CA SER A 370 -26.33 19.86 -12.38
C SER A 370 -27.84 19.96 -12.65
N ILE A 371 -28.44 19.05 -13.42
CA ILE A 371 -29.90 19.08 -13.70
C ILE A 371 -30.74 18.26 -12.71
N ARG A 372 -30.13 17.35 -11.95
CA ARG A 372 -30.73 16.61 -10.82
C ARG A 372 -32.08 15.91 -11.06
N PRO A 373 -32.22 15.07 -12.12
CA PRO A 373 -33.36 14.15 -12.27
C PRO A 373 -33.40 13.17 -11.08
N LEU A 374 -34.48 13.21 -10.31
CA LEU A 374 -34.64 12.52 -9.02
C LEU A 374 -34.46 11.00 -9.15
N ARG A 375 -35.12 10.38 -10.13
CA ARG A 375 -35.12 8.93 -10.33
C ARG A 375 -33.79 8.44 -10.89
N LEU A 376 -33.18 9.20 -11.81
CA LEU A 376 -31.90 8.80 -12.41
C LEU A 376 -30.72 9.05 -11.46
N LEU A 377 -30.77 10.11 -10.65
CA LEU A 377 -29.77 10.39 -9.62
C LEU A 377 -29.87 9.40 -8.45
N GLY A 378 -31.08 9.08 -7.98
CA GLY A 378 -31.28 8.03 -6.97
C GLY A 378 -30.65 6.71 -7.43
N LYS A 379 -30.95 6.28 -8.67
CA LYS A 379 -30.33 5.10 -9.28
C LYS A 379 -28.80 5.15 -9.37
N PHE A 380 -28.20 6.33 -9.53
CA PHE A 380 -26.75 6.48 -9.48
C PHE A 380 -26.22 6.24 -8.06
N THR A 381 -26.82 6.93 -7.08
CA THR A 381 -26.43 6.89 -5.66
C THR A 381 -26.61 5.48 -5.08
N ASP A 382 -27.76 4.85 -5.32
CA ASP A 382 -28.04 3.46 -4.93
C ASP A 382 -26.96 2.50 -5.47
N GLY A 383 -26.57 2.66 -6.73
CA GLY A 383 -25.52 1.86 -7.36
C GLY A 383 -24.12 2.11 -6.78
N LEU A 384 -23.83 3.36 -6.38
CA LEU A 384 -22.58 3.73 -5.73
C LEU A 384 -22.47 3.14 -4.33
N VAL A 385 -23.52 3.29 -3.51
CA VAL A 385 -23.59 2.81 -2.12
C VAL A 385 -23.64 1.28 -2.04
N SER A 386 -24.37 0.62 -2.93
CA SER A 386 -24.44 -0.86 -3.01
C SER A 386 -23.16 -1.53 -3.54
N GLY A 387 -22.22 -0.76 -4.09
CA GLY A 387 -21.01 -1.31 -4.71
C GLY A 387 -21.20 -1.88 -6.12
N GLU A 388 -22.41 -1.81 -6.71
CA GLU A 388 -22.64 -2.15 -8.12
C GLU A 388 -21.91 -1.21 -9.10
N PHE A 389 -21.51 -0.03 -8.62
CA PHE A 389 -20.79 0.99 -9.39
C PHE A 389 -19.31 0.66 -9.62
N ASP A 390 -19.03 -0.36 -10.43
CA ASP A 390 -17.66 -0.74 -10.79
C ASP A 390 -17.07 0.16 -11.90
N LYS A 391 -16.70 1.42 -11.59
CA LYS A 391 -16.08 2.34 -12.57
C LYS A 391 -14.62 2.63 -12.28
N GLN A 392 -13.80 2.54 -13.31
CA GLN A 392 -12.39 2.91 -13.24
C GLN A 392 -12.23 4.43 -13.20
N MET A 393 -11.28 4.89 -12.39
CA MET A 393 -10.87 6.27 -12.34
C MET A 393 -10.07 6.63 -13.60
N GLN A 394 -10.65 7.47 -14.45
CA GLN A 394 -10.07 7.96 -15.69
C GLN A 394 -9.99 9.48 -15.64
N SER A 395 -8.90 10.08 -16.12
CA SER A 395 -8.70 11.54 -16.22
C SER A 395 -9.32 12.15 -17.49
N ASP A 396 -9.62 13.44 -17.44
CA ASP A 396 -10.01 14.29 -18.58
C ASP A 396 -9.19 14.04 -19.86
N GLY A 397 -7.88 13.90 -19.72
CA GLY A 397 -6.96 13.44 -20.75
C GLY A 397 -5.52 13.50 -20.23
N ASN A 398 -4.70 14.31 -20.89
CA ASN A 398 -3.35 14.64 -20.46
C ASN A 398 -3.37 15.34 -19.08
N PRO A 399 -2.44 15.03 -18.17
CA PRO A 399 -2.40 15.71 -16.87
C PRO A 399 -2.01 17.19 -17.04
N LEU A 400 -2.60 18.04 -16.22
CA LEU A 400 -2.37 19.49 -16.20
C LEU A 400 -1.02 19.79 -15.55
N GLU A 401 -0.30 20.79 -16.07
CA GLU A 401 0.94 21.26 -15.44
C GLU A 401 0.59 22.11 -14.22
N ILE A 402 1.28 21.89 -13.10
CA ILE A 402 1.18 22.77 -11.93
C ILE A 402 2.09 23.97 -12.20
N VAL A 403 1.51 25.10 -12.59
CA VAL A 403 2.23 26.30 -13.07
C VAL A 403 2.61 27.25 -11.94
N SER A 404 1.99 27.14 -10.77
CA SER A 404 2.34 27.93 -9.59
C SER A 404 2.06 27.17 -8.29
N ALA A 405 2.83 27.46 -7.26
CA ALA A 405 2.68 26.88 -5.93
C ALA A 405 3.09 27.91 -4.86
N ARG A 406 2.10 28.64 -4.35
CA ARG A 406 2.26 29.79 -3.45
C ARG A 406 2.04 29.39 -1.99
N ASP A 407 2.88 29.88 -1.10
CA ASP A 407 2.68 29.76 0.35
C ASP A 407 1.81 30.93 0.82
N GLU A 408 0.66 30.63 1.41
CA GLU A 408 -0.33 31.62 1.84
C GLU A 408 -0.38 31.76 3.37
N GLY A 409 0.65 31.27 4.08
CA GLY A 409 0.77 31.38 5.52
C GLY A 409 -0.21 30.49 6.28
N VAL A 410 -0.46 30.81 7.55
CA VAL A 410 -1.36 30.03 8.41
C VAL A 410 -2.81 30.48 8.23
N GLN A 411 -3.65 29.60 7.71
CA GLN A 411 -5.09 29.82 7.50
C GLN A 411 -5.91 28.71 8.15
N TRP A 412 -7.24 28.86 8.11
CA TRP A 412 -8.15 27.76 8.44
C TRP A 412 -8.19 26.75 7.29
N VAL A 413 -8.38 25.48 7.65
CA VAL A 413 -8.53 24.32 6.77
C VAL A 413 -9.59 23.40 7.36
N ALA A 414 -10.27 22.63 6.50
CA ALA A 414 -11.27 21.66 6.91
C ALA A 414 -10.58 20.29 7.12
N GLY A 415 -10.36 19.92 8.38
CA GLY A 415 -9.86 18.60 8.73
C GLY A 415 -10.96 17.57 8.52
N ILE A 416 -10.83 16.78 7.46
CA ILE A 416 -11.82 15.80 7.04
C ILE A 416 -11.20 14.41 7.05
N GLU A 417 -11.94 13.47 7.63
CA GLU A 417 -11.67 12.04 7.55
C GLU A 417 -12.72 11.37 6.66
N THR A 418 -12.31 10.45 5.79
CA THR A 418 -13.24 9.66 4.98
C THR A 418 -12.99 8.16 5.18
N SER A 419 -14.05 7.35 5.13
CA SER A 419 -13.96 5.89 5.32
C SER A 419 -13.15 5.14 4.26
N SER A 420 -12.66 5.83 3.24
CA SER A 420 -11.83 5.30 2.16
C SER A 420 -10.41 5.88 2.17
N LYS A 421 -10.13 6.78 3.11
CA LYS A 421 -9.00 7.73 3.14
C LYS A 421 -8.89 8.67 1.93
N THR A 422 -9.70 8.52 0.89
CA THR A 422 -9.62 9.31 -0.35
C THR A 422 -10.92 10.06 -0.65
N TYR A 423 -10.84 11.07 -1.51
CA TYR A 423 -11.97 11.85 -2.01
C TYR A 423 -11.52 12.69 -3.22
N PHE A 424 -12.49 13.21 -4.00
CA PHE A 424 -12.21 14.22 -5.03
C PHE A 424 -12.43 15.64 -4.49
N CYS A 425 -11.41 16.49 -4.56
CA CYS A 425 -11.41 17.88 -4.14
C CYS A 425 -11.10 18.78 -5.34
N GLU A 426 -12.00 19.69 -5.71
CA GLU A 426 -11.97 20.52 -6.94
C GLU A 426 -11.71 19.73 -8.25
N GLY A 427 -11.92 18.41 -8.24
CA GLY A 427 -11.64 17.49 -9.35
C GLY A 427 -10.37 16.65 -9.23
N PHE A 428 -9.56 16.83 -8.18
CA PHE A 428 -8.26 16.18 -7.94
C PHE A 428 -8.33 15.21 -6.73
N GLY A 429 -7.38 14.28 -6.57
CA GLY A 429 -7.43 13.24 -5.52
C GLY A 429 -6.53 13.49 -4.28
N ALA A 430 -6.99 13.06 -3.08
CA ALA A 430 -6.43 13.34 -1.73
C ALA A 430 -6.29 12.10 -0.76
N HIS A 431 -5.57 12.19 0.40
CA HIS A 431 -5.17 11.06 1.32
C HIS A 431 -4.80 11.40 2.83
N ASN A 432 -4.39 10.43 3.71
CA ASN A 432 -4.10 10.47 5.21
C ASN A 432 -3.15 9.34 5.84
N SER A 433 -2.31 9.54 6.92
CA SER A 433 -1.29 8.52 7.44
C SER A 433 -0.70 8.60 8.94
N VAL A 434 0.48 7.97 9.35
CA VAL A 434 0.95 7.69 10.78
C VAL A 434 2.35 8.06 11.39
N ALA A 435 3.52 7.86 10.78
CA ALA A 435 4.82 7.62 11.52
C ALA A 435 5.37 8.71 12.48
N GLU A 436 4.62 9.78 12.70
CA GLU A 436 4.90 10.83 13.67
C GLU A 436 5.00 10.33 15.13
N HIS A 437 4.18 9.36 15.51
CA HIS A 437 4.10 8.80 16.87
C HIS A 437 5.50 8.42 17.41
N SER A 438 6.18 7.53 16.70
CA SER A 438 7.47 6.94 17.11
C SER A 438 8.58 7.99 17.19
N VAL A 439 8.56 8.99 16.29
CA VAL A 439 9.57 10.07 16.27
C VAL A 439 9.38 11.08 17.40
N LEU A 440 8.14 11.45 17.74
CA LEU A 440 7.88 12.33 18.89
C LEU A 440 8.34 11.68 20.19
N MET A 441 8.11 10.38 20.34
CA MET A 441 8.57 9.59 21.48
C MET A 441 10.10 9.48 21.54
N ALA A 442 10.75 9.21 20.39
CA ALA A 442 12.20 9.18 20.27
C ALA A 442 12.85 10.52 20.67
N ARG A 443 12.35 11.65 20.14
CA ARG A 443 12.85 12.99 20.47
C ARG A 443 12.63 13.36 21.94
N TYR A 444 11.54 12.91 22.56
CA TYR A 444 11.31 13.10 24.00
C TYR A 444 12.37 12.39 24.86
N LEU A 445 12.71 11.14 24.52
CA LEU A 445 13.72 10.35 25.22
C LEU A 445 15.15 10.80 24.91
N ALA A 446 15.46 11.24 23.70
CA ALA A 446 16.78 11.78 23.35
C ALA A 446 17.20 12.91 24.30
N ALA A 447 16.26 13.81 24.62
CA ALA A 447 16.46 14.93 25.52
C ALA A 447 16.64 14.55 27.02
N ARG A 448 16.52 13.27 27.40
CA ARG A 448 16.49 12.81 28.81
C ARG A 448 17.34 11.58 29.11
N GLY A 449 17.36 10.59 28.22
CA GLY A 449 18.08 9.32 28.34
C GLY A 449 19.14 9.10 27.26
N GLY A 450 19.32 10.03 26.33
CA GLY A 450 20.29 9.93 25.25
C GLY A 450 19.85 9.03 24.09
N ASN A 451 20.77 8.81 23.15
CA ASN A 451 20.46 8.25 21.83
C ASN A 451 20.00 6.78 21.85
N GLY A 452 20.52 5.94 22.76
CA GLY A 452 20.11 4.53 22.86
C GLY A 452 18.61 4.34 23.13
N PRO A 453 18.07 4.91 24.23
CA PRO A 453 16.63 4.95 24.47
C PRO A 453 15.81 5.65 23.37
N ALA A 454 16.37 6.66 22.71
CA ALA A 454 15.71 7.36 21.61
C ALA A 454 15.56 6.47 20.36
N LEU A 455 16.60 5.76 19.95
CA LEU A 455 16.56 4.80 18.85
C LEU A 455 15.62 3.63 19.16
N ALA A 456 15.63 3.14 20.40
CA ALA A 456 14.71 2.10 20.85
C ALA A 456 13.23 2.56 20.84
N ALA A 457 12.95 3.82 21.17
CA ALA A 457 11.60 4.39 21.04
C ALA A 457 11.20 4.69 19.59
N LEU A 458 12.15 5.05 18.72
CA LEU A 458 11.87 5.24 17.30
C LEU A 458 11.42 3.92 16.66
N MET A 459 12.07 2.81 17.04
CA MET A 459 11.90 1.49 16.43
C MET A 459 10.93 0.58 17.19
N HIS A 460 10.25 1.05 18.24
CA HIS A 460 9.44 0.16 19.10
C HIS A 460 8.26 -0.49 18.35
N ASP A 461 7.60 0.27 17.47
CA ASP A 461 6.55 -0.22 16.58
C ASP A 461 7.10 -0.81 15.27
N ALA A 462 8.42 -0.98 15.09
CA ALA A 462 8.98 -1.41 13.80
C ALA A 462 8.53 -2.80 13.32
N ALA A 463 8.04 -3.66 14.23
CA ALA A 463 7.37 -4.90 13.87
C ALA A 463 6.06 -4.66 13.09
N GLU A 464 5.41 -3.51 13.30
CA GLU A 464 4.17 -3.14 12.60
C GLU A 464 4.36 -3.00 11.08
N ALA A 465 5.61 -2.83 10.62
CA ALA A 465 5.94 -2.80 9.20
C ALA A 465 5.73 -4.15 8.49
N TYR A 466 5.80 -5.26 9.22
CA TYR A 466 5.70 -6.64 8.73
C TYR A 466 4.44 -7.38 9.23
N LEU A 467 3.86 -6.90 10.34
CA LEU A 467 2.69 -7.43 11.03
C LEU A 467 1.72 -6.27 11.27
N VAL A 468 0.45 -6.32 10.88
CA VAL A 468 -0.45 -5.17 11.10
C VAL A 468 -0.74 -4.92 12.58
N ASP A 469 -0.86 -3.66 13.03
CA ASP A 469 -1.29 -3.41 14.41
C ASP A 469 -2.66 -4.04 14.69
N ILE A 470 -2.74 -4.69 15.85
CA ILE A 470 -3.98 -5.23 16.41
C ILE A 470 -4.27 -4.44 17.69
N PRO A 471 -5.46 -3.80 17.83
CA PRO A 471 -5.79 -3.03 19.02
C PRO A 471 -5.53 -3.79 20.33
N ARG A 472 -4.88 -3.10 21.29
CA ARG A 472 -4.45 -3.64 22.60
C ARG A 472 -5.50 -4.52 23.33
N PRO A 473 -6.82 -4.20 23.33
CA PRO A 473 -7.83 -5.09 23.93
C PRO A 473 -7.94 -6.46 23.26
N VAL A 474 -7.72 -6.53 21.94
CA VAL A 474 -7.77 -7.76 21.13
C VAL A 474 -6.48 -8.56 21.27
N LYS A 475 -5.30 -7.90 21.36
CA LYS A 475 -3.99 -8.56 21.61
C LYS A 475 -3.99 -9.45 22.86
N HIS A 476 -4.82 -9.16 23.88
CA HIS A 476 -4.97 -10.04 25.06
C HIS A 476 -5.54 -11.45 24.74
N SER A 477 -6.29 -11.59 23.65
CA SER A 477 -6.91 -12.86 23.22
C SER A 477 -6.06 -13.61 22.18
N LEU A 478 -4.93 -13.04 21.75
CA LEU A 478 -4.08 -13.56 20.66
C LEU A 478 -2.62 -13.71 21.11
N PRO A 479 -2.31 -14.61 22.08
CA PRO A 479 -0.96 -14.75 22.61
C PRO A 479 0.08 -15.12 21.54
N GLN A 480 -0.28 -15.96 20.57
CA GLN A 480 0.61 -16.33 19.46
C GLN A 480 0.97 -15.16 18.55
N TYR A 481 0.12 -14.13 18.48
CA TYR A 481 0.41 -12.92 17.71
C TYR A 481 1.44 -12.05 18.42
N ARG A 482 1.31 -11.88 19.75
CA ARG A 482 2.33 -11.21 20.56
C ARG A 482 3.68 -11.93 20.49
N GLU A 483 3.70 -13.27 20.59
CA GLU A 483 4.91 -14.08 20.41
C GLU A 483 5.53 -13.97 19.01
N LEU A 484 4.76 -13.54 18.01
CA LEU A 484 5.24 -13.25 16.66
C LEU A 484 5.79 -11.81 16.55
N GLU A 485 5.08 -10.83 17.10
CA GLU A 485 5.55 -9.44 17.23
C GLU A 485 6.88 -9.36 17.99
N ASP A 486 6.97 -10.04 19.15
CA ASP A 486 8.19 -10.10 19.97
C ASP A 486 9.37 -10.73 19.20
N ARG A 487 9.12 -11.78 18.38
CA ARG A 487 10.16 -12.40 17.53
C ARG A 487 10.62 -11.49 16.40
N VAL A 488 9.69 -10.89 15.67
CA VAL A 488 10.00 -9.93 14.59
C VAL A 488 10.78 -8.73 15.15
N LEU A 489 10.34 -8.17 16.27
CA LEU A 489 11.01 -7.05 16.93
C LEU A 489 12.40 -7.44 17.45
N ALA A 490 12.58 -8.67 17.96
CA ALA A 490 13.91 -9.16 18.36
C ALA A 490 14.89 -9.23 17.18
N VAL A 491 14.46 -9.66 16.00
CA VAL A 491 15.28 -9.68 14.77
C VAL A 491 15.65 -8.26 14.33
N ILE A 492 14.70 -7.32 14.34
CA ILE A 492 14.94 -5.91 14.02
C ILE A 492 15.93 -5.27 15.02
N ASN A 493 15.73 -5.53 16.32
CA ASN A 493 16.61 -5.03 17.38
C ASN A 493 18.03 -5.60 17.27
N ALA A 494 18.16 -6.90 16.98
CA ALA A 494 19.46 -7.53 16.77
C ALA A 494 20.20 -6.94 15.56
N LYS A 495 19.50 -6.70 14.44
CA LYS A 495 20.08 -6.05 13.24
C LYS A 495 20.65 -4.67 13.56
N TYR A 496 19.87 -3.84 14.25
CA TYR A 496 20.20 -2.42 14.46
C TYR A 496 20.88 -2.12 15.80
N GLY A 497 21.30 -3.14 16.55
CA GLY A 497 22.02 -2.99 17.83
C GLY A 497 21.19 -2.35 18.95
N ILE A 498 19.87 -2.53 18.93
CA ILE A 498 18.92 -1.82 19.80
C ILE A 498 18.83 -2.51 21.17
N GLY A 499 19.22 -1.80 22.22
CA GLY A 499 19.10 -2.27 23.60
C GLY A 499 17.68 -2.20 24.15
N HIS A 500 17.39 -3.03 25.17
CA HIS A 500 16.11 -2.99 25.89
C HIS A 500 16.11 -1.91 26.98
N TYR A 501 15.20 -0.94 26.89
CA TYR A 501 15.06 0.15 27.86
C TYR A 501 13.64 0.24 28.42
N THR A 502 13.50 0.20 29.75
CA THR A 502 12.20 0.32 30.43
C THR A 502 11.52 1.68 30.20
N SER A 503 12.29 2.73 29.92
CA SER A 503 11.80 4.07 29.58
C SER A 503 11.02 4.14 28.26
N VAL A 504 11.23 3.21 27.32
CA VAL A 504 10.46 3.16 26.07
C VAL A 504 9.01 2.79 26.35
N LYS A 505 8.80 1.77 27.20
CA LYS A 505 7.47 1.33 27.60
C LYS A 505 6.75 2.35 28.50
N ASP A 506 7.49 3.09 29.33
CA ASP A 506 6.92 4.25 30.04
C ASP A 506 6.46 5.32 29.04
N ALA A 507 7.32 5.66 28.07
CA ALA A 507 7.01 6.68 27.08
C ALA A 507 5.80 6.34 26.20
N ASP A 508 5.68 5.09 25.73
CA ASP A 508 4.53 4.62 24.93
C ASP A 508 3.21 4.75 25.72
N ASN A 509 3.17 4.27 26.96
CA ASN A 509 1.94 4.35 27.75
C ASN A 509 1.55 5.81 28.11
N ARG A 510 2.51 6.73 28.09
CA ARG A 510 2.31 8.16 28.43
C ARG A 510 2.04 9.05 27.23
N ILE A 511 2.62 8.76 26.06
CA ILE A 511 2.31 9.52 24.83
C ILE A 511 0.86 9.29 24.40
N ILE A 512 0.26 8.14 24.74
CA ILE A 512 -1.18 7.89 24.59
C ILE A 512 -2.03 8.98 25.29
N ALA A 513 -1.58 9.53 26.43
CA ALA A 513 -2.31 10.61 27.10
C ALA A 513 -2.25 11.92 26.30
N ASP A 514 -1.08 12.25 25.74
CA ASP A 514 -0.92 13.39 24.82
C ASP A 514 -1.72 13.21 23.54
N GLU A 515 -1.74 12.00 22.97
CA GLU A 515 -2.48 11.64 21.77
C GLU A 515 -3.98 11.66 21.97
N ILE A 516 -4.50 11.05 23.04
CA ILE A 516 -5.93 11.08 23.36
C ILE A 516 -6.37 12.53 23.61
N ALA A 517 -5.63 13.31 24.39
CA ALA A 517 -5.98 14.70 24.69
C ALA A 517 -5.92 15.62 23.46
N GLN A 518 -5.07 15.32 22.47
CA GLN A 518 -4.92 16.13 21.26
C GLN A 518 -5.67 15.57 20.05
N ASN A 519 -6.11 14.32 20.05
CA ASN A 519 -6.52 13.60 18.83
C ASN A 519 -7.63 12.56 19.03
N MET A 520 -8.31 12.52 20.19
CA MET A 520 -9.48 11.67 20.43
C MET A 520 -10.60 12.49 21.08
N THR A 521 -11.86 12.09 20.88
CA THR A 521 -13.01 12.75 21.53
C THR A 521 -12.94 12.52 23.05
N PRO A 522 -13.02 13.57 23.89
CA PRO A 522 -12.98 13.40 25.34
C PRO A 522 -14.08 12.45 25.86
N MET A 523 -13.69 11.49 26.68
CA MET A 523 -14.58 10.57 27.39
C MET A 523 -14.18 10.51 28.87
N ASP A 524 -15.13 10.28 29.77
CA ASP A 524 -14.91 10.34 31.23
C ASP A 524 -13.80 9.41 31.73
N TRP A 525 -13.57 8.28 31.04
CA TRP A 525 -12.54 7.29 31.39
C TRP A 525 -11.12 7.70 30.93
N HIS A 526 -10.97 8.68 30.03
CA HIS A 526 -9.66 9.18 29.59
C HIS A 526 -8.87 9.84 30.74
N GLY A 527 -9.55 10.35 31.77
CA GLY A 527 -8.92 10.96 32.95
C GLY A 527 -8.13 10.00 33.86
N GLY A 528 -8.15 8.69 33.59
CA GLY A 528 -7.46 7.67 34.39
C GLY A 528 -6.11 7.18 33.84
N HIS A 529 -5.66 7.66 32.68
CA HIS A 529 -4.53 7.06 31.95
C HIS A 529 -3.29 7.95 31.88
N TYR A 530 -2.38 7.73 32.84
CA TYR A 530 -0.96 8.16 32.85
C TYR A 530 -0.68 9.68 32.84
N GLU A 531 0.48 10.08 33.38
CA GLU A 531 0.95 11.46 33.22
C GLU A 531 1.48 11.66 31.79
N PRO A 532 1.05 12.67 31.04
CA PRO A 532 1.53 12.91 29.67
C PRO A 532 3.04 13.13 29.58
N LEU A 533 3.61 12.98 28.39
CA LEU A 533 4.97 13.41 28.07
C LEU A 533 5.05 14.93 27.88
N GLY A 534 3.93 15.56 27.51
CA GLY A 534 3.85 16.97 27.14
C GLY A 534 4.34 17.23 25.72
N VAL A 535 4.26 16.24 24.83
CA VAL A 535 4.63 16.39 23.41
C VAL A 535 3.46 16.96 22.61
N THR A 536 3.74 17.85 21.67
CA THR A 536 2.71 18.41 20.78
C THR A 536 2.70 17.67 19.44
N LEU A 537 1.55 17.10 19.09
CA LEU A 537 1.34 16.50 17.77
C LEU A 537 1.45 17.57 16.66
N ARG A 538 2.17 17.21 15.60
CA ARG A 538 2.49 18.01 14.41
C ARG A 538 1.60 17.68 13.21
N PHE A 539 1.06 16.48 13.14
CA PHE A 539 0.24 15.96 12.03
C PHE A 539 1.02 15.93 10.71
N TRP A 540 2.19 15.27 10.72
CA TRP A 540 3.09 15.12 9.57
C TRP A 540 2.50 14.22 8.49
N THR A 541 2.90 14.47 7.24
CA THR A 541 2.60 13.62 6.06
C THR A 541 3.26 12.26 6.12
N PRO A 542 2.84 11.26 5.30
CA PRO A 542 3.60 10.03 5.19
C PRO A 542 5.04 10.32 4.74
N GLU A 543 5.26 11.18 3.75
CA GLU A 543 6.61 11.48 3.27
C GLU A 543 7.46 12.28 4.28
N GLU A 544 6.87 13.17 5.10
CA GLU A 544 7.59 13.84 6.18
C GLU A 544 7.80 12.92 7.37
N ALA A 545 6.85 12.06 7.72
CA ALA A 545 6.99 11.12 8.81
C ALA A 545 8.05 10.05 8.46
N GLU A 546 8.04 9.50 7.24
CA GLU A 546 9.11 8.66 6.68
C GLU A 546 10.46 9.40 6.74
N ARG A 547 10.51 10.65 6.26
CA ARG A 547 11.76 11.43 6.25
C ARG A 547 12.27 11.73 7.66
N GLU A 548 11.42 12.18 8.57
CA GLU A 548 11.76 12.52 9.95
C GLU A 548 12.10 11.27 10.77
N PHE A 549 11.49 10.11 10.45
CA PHE A 549 11.89 8.80 10.98
C PHE A 549 13.29 8.43 10.48
N LEU A 550 13.58 8.51 9.19
CA LEU A 550 14.91 8.24 8.62
C LEU A 550 15.97 9.27 9.06
N ILE A 551 15.58 10.51 9.41
CA ILE A 551 16.47 11.49 10.04
C ILE A 551 16.75 11.09 11.48
N ALA A 552 15.71 10.86 12.28
CA ALA A 552 15.83 10.45 13.68
C ALA A 552 16.63 9.15 13.85
N PHE A 553 16.46 8.18 12.95
CA PHE A 553 17.20 6.93 12.96
C PHE A 553 18.70 7.17 12.87
N ARG A 554 19.15 8.00 11.92
CA ARG A 554 20.55 8.39 11.76
C ARG A 554 21.05 9.29 12.90
N GLU A 555 20.21 10.22 13.36
CA GLU A 555 20.52 11.13 14.49
C GLU A 555 20.79 10.35 15.79
N PHE A 556 20.02 9.29 16.04
CA PHE A 556 20.12 8.46 17.25
C PHE A 556 21.04 7.23 17.09
N GLY A 557 21.82 7.17 16.01
CA GLY A 557 22.91 6.21 15.85
C GLY A 557 22.55 4.87 15.18
N GLY A 558 21.38 4.78 14.55
CA GLY A 558 21.03 3.65 13.69
C GLY A 558 21.95 3.54 12.48
N VAL A 559 22.44 2.33 12.21
CA VAL A 559 23.28 1.99 11.06
C VAL A 559 22.42 1.30 10.01
N ALA A 560 22.55 1.70 8.74
CA ALA A 560 21.78 1.16 7.62
C ALA A 560 22.38 -0.14 7.09
#